data_AF-A0A4Q4M429-F1
#
_entry.id   AF-A0A4Q4M429-F1
#
_cell.length_a   1.000
_cell.length_b   1.000
_cell.length_c   1.000
_cell.angle_alpha   90.00
_cell.angle_beta   90.00
_cell.angle_gamma   90.00
#
_symmetry.space_group_name_H-M   'P 1'
#
loop_
_entity.id
_entity.type
_entity.pdbx_description
1 polymer ?
#
loop_
_entity_poly.entity_id
_entity_poly.type
_entity_poly.pdbx_seq_one_letter_code
_entity_poly.pdbx_strand_id
1 'polypeptide(L)'
;MTTSSIPSAPGNPYYTIRAILTKGYGCFALSDLPRGTRILSDTPLLIVPVADYMLSDIEKAFAELTPDQQAQYHTLHSSHGQDPKGWPSRIHESVLPKERTRIEQQHAARTGKEASLISIFQTNCMEMNAGAAVFPHASRFNHSCNPNAYFSFNPSTGREDIHIMNPISAGTEITLSYCDMMHDKSLRAYELKHYGFVCDCPACADDEDDEESFGAKSAERRFRLGELERETRFFRGAGLNQGSEQQDFVKKLLELAALHKAEGNYSARLAAVFLDIALVCEIKGDIHMADVAATKALEVKRDCQGEDFPNYGRYADVVHRVKAKAALQR
;
A
#
# COMPACT_ATOMS: atom_id res chain seq x y z
N MET A 1 26.74 11.10 21.22
CA MET A 1 26.57 10.19 20.07
C MET A 1 26.27 8.81 20.64
N THR A 2 25.01 8.55 20.98
CA THR A 2 24.59 7.19 21.33
C THR A 2 24.72 6.37 20.06
N THR A 3 25.53 5.32 20.09
CA THR A 3 25.56 4.30 19.05
C THR A 3 24.17 3.67 19.01
N SER A 4 23.27 4.22 18.19
CA SER A 4 21.96 3.62 17.94
C SER A 4 22.23 2.24 17.38
N SER A 5 22.00 1.23 18.21
CA SER A 5 22.02 -0.16 17.77
C SER A 5 21.02 -0.27 16.62
N ILE A 6 21.49 -0.76 15.47
CA ILE A 6 20.63 -1.04 14.31
C ILE A 6 19.41 -1.82 14.81
N PRO A 7 18.17 -1.40 14.52
CA PRO A 7 16.99 -2.14 14.91
C PRO A 7 17.12 -3.59 14.43
N SER A 8 16.87 -4.56 15.29
CA SER A 8 16.86 -5.96 14.87
C SER A 8 15.52 -6.27 14.21
N ALA A 9 15.56 -6.95 13.06
CA ALA A 9 14.38 -7.63 12.54
C ALA A 9 13.92 -8.70 13.55
N PRO A 10 12.62 -9.05 13.58
CA PRO A 10 12.18 -10.24 14.28
C PRO A 10 12.93 -11.46 13.70
N GLY A 11 13.14 -12.52 14.49
CA GLY A 11 13.82 -13.72 14.00
C GLY A 11 13.09 -14.30 12.79
N ASN A 12 13.68 -14.16 11.60
CA ASN A 12 13.06 -14.55 10.34
C ASN A 12 14.13 -14.93 9.30
N PRO A 13 13.81 -15.79 8.32
CA PRO A 13 14.76 -16.20 7.28
C PRO A 13 14.76 -15.30 6.03
N TYR A 14 13.93 -14.26 5.98
CA TYR A 14 13.62 -13.54 4.74
C TYR A 14 14.40 -12.24 4.58
N TYR A 15 14.57 -11.45 5.64
CA TYR A 15 15.17 -10.13 5.56
C TYR A 15 15.94 -9.74 6.83
N THR A 16 16.87 -8.80 6.66
CA THR A 16 17.63 -8.15 7.73
C THR A 16 17.51 -6.62 7.62
N ILE A 17 17.66 -5.91 8.73
CA ILE A 17 17.66 -4.44 8.72
C ILE A 17 19.10 -3.96 8.62
N ARG A 18 19.36 -3.02 7.70
CA ARG A 18 20.69 -2.42 7.50
C ARG A 18 20.59 -0.90 7.52
N ALA A 19 21.65 -0.23 7.96
CA ALA A 19 21.74 1.22 7.87
C ALA A 19 21.92 1.67 6.42
N ILE A 20 21.24 2.76 6.04
CA ILE A 20 21.33 3.44 4.75
C ILE A 20 21.66 4.90 5.04
N LEU A 21 22.78 5.39 4.52
CA LEU A 21 23.31 6.72 4.86
C LEU A 21 22.30 7.86 4.69
N THR A 22 21.44 7.77 3.66
CA THR A 22 20.47 8.82 3.30
C THR A 22 19.04 8.54 3.78
N LYS A 23 18.72 7.30 4.21
CA LYS A 23 17.35 6.85 4.53
C LYS A 23 17.21 6.31 5.96
N GLY A 24 18.28 6.38 6.76
CA GLY A 24 18.30 5.80 8.10
C GLY A 24 18.52 4.29 8.04
N TYR A 25 17.45 3.51 7.92
CA TYR A 25 17.50 2.05 7.88
C TYR A 25 16.62 1.52 6.76
N GLY A 26 16.89 0.30 6.28
CA GLY A 26 16.03 -0.41 5.34
C GLY A 26 16.06 -1.91 5.55
N CYS A 27 15.01 -2.60 5.09
CA CYS A 27 14.90 -4.05 5.13
C CYS A 27 15.48 -4.65 3.84
N PHE A 28 16.43 -5.57 3.92
CA PHE A 28 17.10 -6.19 2.78
C PHE A 28 16.91 -7.69 2.77
N ALA A 29 16.62 -8.25 1.60
CA ALA A 29 16.42 -9.68 1.41
C ALA A 29 17.69 -10.49 1.78
N LEU A 30 17.51 -11.59 2.51
CA LEU A 30 18.58 -12.53 2.88
C LEU A 30 18.83 -13.58 1.80
N SER A 31 17.82 -13.90 1.00
CA SER A 31 17.86 -14.83 -0.12
C SER A 31 17.02 -14.29 -1.28
N ASP A 32 16.98 -15.02 -2.39
CA ASP A 32 15.98 -14.77 -3.42
C ASP A 32 14.59 -15.05 -2.83
N LEU A 33 13.63 -14.17 -3.12
CA LEU A 33 12.26 -14.26 -2.63
C LEU A 33 11.28 -14.26 -3.81
N PRO A 34 10.54 -15.36 -4.04
CA PRO A 34 9.53 -15.40 -5.09
C PRO A 34 8.30 -14.58 -4.71
N ARG A 35 7.54 -14.15 -5.74
CA ARG A 35 6.21 -13.55 -5.56
C ARG A 35 5.33 -14.48 -4.73
N GLY A 36 4.50 -13.89 -3.87
CA GLY A 36 3.58 -14.64 -3.00
C GLY A 36 4.15 -15.02 -1.65
N THR A 37 5.47 -14.88 -1.45
CA THR A 37 6.10 -15.17 -0.16
C THR A 37 5.61 -14.19 0.91
N ARG A 38 4.93 -14.69 1.95
CA ARG A 38 4.63 -13.90 3.16
C ARG A 38 5.89 -13.78 4.01
N ILE A 39 6.44 -12.57 4.09
CA ILE A 39 7.70 -12.30 4.80
C ILE A 39 7.50 -11.73 6.20
N LEU A 40 6.32 -11.19 6.49
CA LEU A 40 5.97 -10.63 7.79
C LEU A 40 4.47 -10.82 8.06
N SER A 41 4.14 -11.07 9.31
CA SER A 41 2.78 -10.99 9.86
C SER A 41 2.88 -10.29 11.21
N ASP A 42 2.68 -8.98 11.22
CA ASP A 42 3.01 -8.10 12.35
C ASP A 42 1.81 -7.85 13.27
N THR A 43 2.07 -7.83 14.57
CA THR A 43 1.04 -7.54 15.59
C THR A 43 0.98 -6.03 15.80
N PRO A 44 -0.22 -5.42 15.88
CA PRO A 44 -0.31 -4.00 16.15
C PRO A 44 0.27 -3.68 17.54
N LEU A 45 1.16 -2.69 17.60
CA LEU A 45 1.71 -2.17 18.84
C LEU A 45 0.76 -1.16 19.48
N LEU A 46 0.20 -0.25 18.68
CA LEU A 46 -0.72 0.80 19.14
C LEU A 46 -1.87 0.92 18.13
N ILE A 47 -3.11 0.93 18.63
CA ILE A 47 -4.33 1.01 17.81
C ILE A 47 -5.08 2.30 18.15
N VAL A 48 -5.47 3.04 17.10
CA VAL A 48 -6.44 4.13 17.20
C VAL A 48 -7.62 3.80 16.28
N PRO A 49 -8.80 3.42 16.82
CA PRO A 49 -9.88 2.82 16.04
C PRO A 49 -10.73 3.83 15.23
N VAL A 50 -10.19 5.04 14.99
CA VAL A 50 -10.86 6.12 14.26
C VAL A 50 -9.89 6.77 13.26
N ALA A 51 -10.38 7.11 12.08
CA ALA A 51 -9.57 7.72 11.02
C ALA A 51 -9.31 9.22 11.27
N ASP A 52 -10.27 9.94 11.85
CA ASP A 52 -10.16 11.37 12.20
C ASP A 52 -9.58 11.58 13.62
N TYR A 53 -8.53 10.81 13.93
CA TYR A 53 -7.88 10.81 15.23
C TYR A 53 -7.29 12.18 15.61
N MET A 54 -7.34 12.46 16.90
CA MET A 54 -6.70 13.60 17.55
C MET A 54 -5.48 13.15 18.34
N LEU A 55 -4.61 14.08 18.74
CA LEU A 55 -3.50 13.79 19.64
C LEU A 55 -3.95 13.03 20.91
N SER A 56 -5.08 13.40 21.49
CA SER A 56 -5.63 12.78 22.69
C SER A 56 -5.98 11.29 22.51
N ASP A 57 -6.38 10.88 21.31
CA ASP A 57 -6.69 9.47 21.03
C ASP A 57 -5.40 8.63 21.02
N ILE A 58 -4.32 9.20 20.45
CA ILE A 58 -2.99 8.60 20.43
C ILE A 58 -2.42 8.53 21.85
N GLU A 59 -2.51 9.60 22.63
CA GLU A 59 -2.05 9.65 24.01
C GLU A 59 -2.77 8.62 24.89
N LYS A 60 -4.08 8.48 24.73
CA LYS A 60 -4.87 7.47 25.44
C LYS A 60 -4.40 6.05 25.09
N ALA A 61 -4.28 5.74 23.79
CA ALA A 61 -3.82 4.43 23.35
C ALA A 61 -2.38 4.13 23.79
N PHE A 62 -1.50 5.15 23.78
CA PHE A 62 -0.11 5.02 24.22
C PHE A 62 0.00 4.77 25.74
N ALA A 63 -0.85 5.40 26.54
CA ALA A 63 -0.88 5.21 27.98
C ALA A 63 -1.27 3.78 28.41
N GLU A 64 -1.96 3.03 27.53
CA GLU A 64 -2.33 1.63 27.76
C GLU A 64 -1.18 0.64 27.45
N LEU A 65 -0.10 1.10 26.80
CA LEU A 65 1.06 0.27 26.48
C LEU A 65 1.92 -0.03 27.71
N THR A 66 2.56 -1.21 27.73
CA THR A 66 3.59 -1.53 28.72
C THR A 66 4.84 -0.66 28.54
N PRO A 67 5.69 -0.51 29.56
CA PRO A 67 6.95 0.24 29.42
C PRO A 67 7.84 -0.23 28.26
N ASP A 68 7.91 -1.54 28.01
CA ASP A 68 8.68 -2.12 26.90
C ASP A 68 8.06 -1.76 25.54
N GLN A 69 6.73 -1.77 25.44
CA GLN A 69 6.01 -1.36 24.24
C GLN A 69 6.18 0.15 23.97
N GLN A 70 6.15 0.99 25.01
CA GLN A 70 6.43 2.41 24.89
C GLN A 70 7.87 2.66 24.43
N ALA A 71 8.85 1.93 24.99
CA ALA A 71 10.23 1.99 24.54
C ALA A 71 10.36 1.57 23.08
N GLN A 72 9.69 0.48 22.66
CA GLN A 72 9.65 0.04 21.27
C GLN A 72 9.05 1.11 20.35
N TYR A 73 7.94 1.73 20.74
CA TYR A 73 7.29 2.82 19.99
C TYR A 73 8.25 4.00 19.77
N HIS A 74 8.98 4.40 20.81
CA HIS A 74 9.96 5.49 20.72
C HIS A 74 11.18 5.17 19.84
N THR A 75 11.38 3.91 19.43
CA THR A 75 12.41 3.56 18.43
C THR A 75 11.94 3.76 16.98
N LEU A 76 10.66 4.06 16.76
CA LEU A 76 10.11 4.30 15.42
C LEU A 76 10.51 5.67 14.88
N HIS A 77 10.51 5.79 13.56
CA HIS A 77 10.91 7.03 12.91
C HIS A 77 9.90 8.14 13.20
N SER A 78 10.34 9.38 13.27
CA SER A 78 9.48 10.55 13.34
C SER A 78 9.98 11.57 12.33
N SER A 79 9.07 12.05 11.47
CA SER A 79 9.37 13.07 10.48
C SER A 79 9.30 14.50 11.05
N HIS A 80 9.61 14.70 12.33
CA HIS A 80 9.69 16.02 12.95
C HIS A 80 10.88 16.84 12.41
N GLY A 81 10.95 18.13 12.74
CA GLY A 81 12.03 19.01 12.33
C GLY A 81 11.95 19.52 10.88
N GLN A 82 10.81 19.39 10.22
CA GLN A 82 10.61 19.89 8.85
C GLN A 82 10.57 21.42 8.82
N ASP A 83 11.01 22.01 7.70
CA ASP A 83 10.96 23.47 7.49
C ASP A 83 9.50 23.97 7.51
N PRO A 84 9.12 24.85 8.46
CA PRO A 84 7.77 25.43 8.51
C PRO A 84 7.35 26.15 7.23
N LYS A 85 8.30 26.68 6.44
CA LYS A 85 8.02 27.33 5.15
C LYS A 85 7.44 26.37 4.11
N GLY A 86 7.66 25.07 4.28
CA GLY A 86 7.06 24.04 3.45
C GLY A 86 5.58 23.81 3.74
N TRP A 87 5.02 24.37 4.80
CA TRP A 87 3.67 24.10 5.26
C TRP A 87 2.79 25.35 5.24
N PRO A 88 1.45 25.22 5.05
CA PRO A 88 0.55 26.35 5.13
C PRO A 88 0.68 27.08 6.47
N SER A 89 0.87 28.39 6.41
CA SER A 89 1.07 29.23 7.60
C SER A 89 -0.23 29.81 8.17
N ARG A 90 -1.38 29.52 7.55
CA ARG A 90 -2.70 30.02 7.93
C ARG A 90 -3.76 28.94 7.71
N ILE A 91 -4.77 28.95 8.57
CA ILE A 91 -5.94 28.08 8.47
C ILE A 91 -7.14 28.97 8.15
N HIS A 92 -7.89 28.64 7.09
CA HIS A 92 -9.06 29.42 6.68
C HIS A 92 -10.10 29.54 7.81
N GLU A 93 -10.84 30.65 7.86
CA GLU A 93 -11.79 30.93 8.95
C GLU A 93 -12.98 29.96 8.99
N SER A 94 -13.38 29.43 7.82
CA SER A 94 -14.48 28.44 7.71
C SER A 94 -14.16 27.06 8.28
N VAL A 95 -12.89 26.79 8.64
CA VAL A 95 -12.50 25.49 9.20
C VAL A 95 -13.10 25.33 10.59
N LEU A 96 -13.86 24.25 10.78
CA LEU A 96 -14.53 23.91 12.03
C LEU A 96 -13.52 23.76 13.19
N PRO A 97 -13.94 24.04 14.45
CA PRO A 97 -13.02 24.04 15.59
C PRO A 97 -12.21 22.74 15.77
N LYS A 98 -12.86 21.57 15.69
CA LYS A 98 -12.17 20.26 15.81
C LYS A 98 -11.08 20.10 14.76
N GLU A 99 -11.41 20.42 13.51
CA GLU A 99 -10.50 20.28 12.37
C GLU A 99 -9.34 21.29 12.45
N ARG A 100 -9.60 22.51 12.93
CA ARG A 100 -8.55 23.50 13.21
C ARG A 100 -7.55 22.97 14.23
N THR A 101 -8.03 22.44 15.36
CA THR A 101 -7.16 21.82 16.38
C THR A 101 -6.33 20.69 15.78
N ARG A 102 -6.94 19.84 14.94
CA ARG A 102 -6.23 18.74 14.27
C ARG A 102 -5.11 19.28 13.37
N ILE A 103 -5.40 20.26 12.52
CA ILE A 103 -4.39 20.87 11.64
C ILE A 103 -3.23 21.47 12.44
N GLU A 104 -3.53 22.19 13.52
CA GLU A 104 -2.52 22.78 14.41
C GLU A 104 -1.63 21.72 15.07
N GLN A 105 -2.23 20.65 15.61
CA GLN A 105 -1.51 19.52 16.20
C GLN A 105 -0.58 18.85 15.18
N GLN A 106 -1.07 18.59 13.97
CA GLN A 106 -0.26 17.97 12.92
C GLN A 106 0.84 18.90 12.39
N HIS A 107 0.59 20.21 12.34
CA HIS A 107 1.62 21.18 11.98
C HIS A 107 2.73 21.22 13.04
N ALA A 108 2.36 21.28 14.31
CA ALA A 108 3.29 21.24 15.43
C ALA A 108 4.10 19.93 15.47
N ALA A 109 3.47 18.80 15.15
CA ALA A 109 4.13 17.50 15.06
C ALA A 109 5.26 17.46 14.02
N ARG A 110 5.04 18.05 12.85
CA ARG A 110 6.01 18.04 11.73
C ARG A 110 7.12 19.07 11.90
N THR A 111 6.79 20.25 12.43
CA THR A 111 7.73 21.38 12.56
C THR A 111 8.44 21.44 13.91
N GLY A 112 7.96 20.66 14.89
CA GLY A 112 8.58 20.54 16.22
C GLY A 112 10.02 20.06 16.13
N LYS A 113 10.87 20.52 17.05
CA LYS A 113 12.30 20.18 17.08
C LYS A 113 12.58 18.77 17.59
N GLU A 114 11.64 18.19 18.32
CA GLU A 114 11.77 16.88 18.96
C GLU A 114 10.63 15.97 18.52
N ALA A 115 10.86 14.67 18.57
CA ALA A 115 9.82 13.69 18.31
C ALA A 115 8.70 13.78 19.36
N SER A 116 7.46 13.85 18.88
CA SER A 116 6.24 13.74 19.68
C SER A 116 5.50 12.43 19.38
N LEU A 117 4.60 12.00 20.27
CA LEU A 117 3.76 10.81 20.06
C LEU A 117 3.03 10.85 18.71
N ILE A 118 2.40 11.98 18.39
CA ILE A 118 1.70 12.16 17.12
C ILE A 118 2.65 12.15 15.91
N SER A 119 3.83 12.77 16.00
CA SER A 119 4.79 12.74 14.87
C SER A 119 5.29 11.34 14.55
N ILE A 120 5.50 10.49 15.57
CA ILE A 120 5.82 9.07 15.40
C ILE A 120 4.61 8.36 14.81
N PHE A 121 3.41 8.55 15.38
CA PHE A 121 2.20 7.88 14.93
C PHE A 121 1.95 8.12 13.44
N GLN A 122 1.92 9.39 13.02
CA GLN A 122 1.60 9.79 11.65
C GLN A 122 2.59 9.27 10.60
N THR A 123 3.84 9.02 11.00
CA THR A 123 4.89 8.55 10.09
C THR A 123 4.86 7.02 9.93
N ASN A 124 4.22 6.30 10.85
CA ASN A 124 4.33 4.84 10.95
C ASN A 124 2.96 4.12 10.93
N CYS A 125 1.86 4.84 11.11
CA CYS A 125 0.54 4.23 11.17
C CYS A 125 0.07 3.75 9.80
N MET A 126 -0.56 2.59 9.78
CA MET A 126 -1.18 1.97 8.62
C MET A 126 -2.69 1.93 8.83
N GLU A 127 -3.46 2.02 7.74
CA GLU A 127 -4.92 1.93 7.79
C GLU A 127 -5.36 0.56 8.31
N MET A 128 -6.26 0.55 9.28
CA MET A 128 -6.77 -0.66 9.90
C MET A 128 -8.28 -0.52 10.18
N ASN A 129 -9.10 -1.25 9.42
CA ASN A 129 -10.56 -1.18 9.50
C ASN A 129 -11.08 0.27 9.31
N ALA A 130 -11.62 0.88 10.36
CA ALA A 130 -12.11 2.26 10.36
C ALA A 130 -11.14 3.26 11.02
N GLY A 131 -9.93 2.81 11.36
CA GLY A 131 -8.90 3.60 12.04
C GLY A 131 -7.51 3.31 11.53
N ALA A 132 -6.53 3.43 12.41
CA ALA A 132 -5.13 3.20 12.08
C ALA A 132 -4.39 2.50 13.23
N ALA A 133 -3.35 1.77 12.88
CA ALA A 133 -2.50 1.09 13.85
C ALA A 133 -1.02 1.21 13.49
N VAL A 134 -0.16 1.15 14.49
CA VAL A 134 1.29 1.12 14.32
C VAL A 134 1.78 -0.31 14.44
N PHE A 135 2.51 -0.78 13.43
CA PHE A 135 3.04 -2.14 13.33
C PHE A 135 4.58 -2.07 13.33
N PRO A 136 5.23 -2.36 14.46
CA PRO A 136 6.60 -1.91 14.72
C PRO A 136 7.68 -2.53 13.81
N HIS A 137 7.38 -3.69 13.21
CA HIS A 137 8.23 -4.34 12.24
C HIS A 137 7.86 -3.94 10.81
N ALA A 138 6.57 -3.80 10.49
CA ALA A 138 6.11 -3.35 9.18
C ALA A 138 6.51 -1.88 8.89
N SER A 139 6.54 -1.01 9.91
CA SER A 139 6.98 0.38 9.79
C SER A 139 8.49 0.55 9.50
N ARG A 140 9.27 -0.54 9.37
CA ARG A 140 10.70 -0.50 9.03
C ARG A 140 10.99 -0.59 7.54
N PHE A 141 10.00 -0.93 6.74
CA PHE A 141 10.16 -1.09 5.30
C PHE A 141 10.05 0.28 4.63
N ASN A 142 11.08 0.69 3.90
CA ASN A 142 11.12 1.97 3.20
C ASN A 142 10.13 2.07 2.05
N HIS A 143 9.96 3.29 1.57
CA HIS A 143 9.10 3.60 0.43
C HIS A 143 9.77 3.35 -0.93
N SER A 144 8.97 2.90 -1.90
CA SER A 144 9.17 3.10 -3.34
C SER A 144 7.81 3.33 -4.01
N CYS A 145 7.72 4.22 -5.01
CA CYS A 145 6.49 4.35 -5.81
C CYS A 145 6.25 3.14 -6.73
N ASN A 146 7.29 2.33 -6.94
CA ASN A 146 7.25 1.03 -7.60
C ASN A 146 7.82 -0.01 -6.62
N PRO A 147 7.04 -0.39 -5.59
CA PRO A 147 7.51 -1.29 -4.54
C PRO A 147 7.61 -2.73 -5.05
N ASN A 148 8.37 -3.53 -4.32
CA ASN A 148 8.52 -4.97 -4.58
C ASN A 148 7.78 -5.84 -3.55
N ALA A 149 7.24 -5.24 -2.48
CA ALA A 149 6.35 -5.89 -1.54
C ALA A 149 5.04 -5.11 -1.37
N TYR A 150 4.00 -5.82 -0.93
CA TYR A 150 2.67 -5.30 -0.67
C TYR A 150 2.29 -5.65 0.78
N PHE A 151 1.73 -4.66 1.48
CA PHE A 151 1.25 -4.82 2.84
C PHE A 151 -0.27 -4.74 2.84
N SER A 152 -0.92 -5.56 3.66
CA SER A 152 -2.34 -5.42 3.93
C SER A 152 -2.70 -5.94 5.31
N PHE A 153 -3.52 -5.17 6.01
CA PHE A 153 -4.18 -5.61 7.22
C PHE A 153 -5.12 -6.80 6.92
N ASN A 154 -4.94 -7.89 7.65
CA ASN A 154 -5.75 -9.10 7.56
C ASN A 154 -6.74 -9.15 8.74
N PRO A 155 -8.03 -8.87 8.51
CA PRO A 155 -9.03 -8.85 9.58
C PRO A 155 -9.25 -10.21 10.26
N SER A 156 -8.95 -11.33 9.59
CA SER A 156 -9.08 -12.67 10.18
C SER A 156 -8.09 -12.90 11.31
N THR A 157 -6.87 -12.35 11.18
CA THR A 157 -5.77 -12.56 12.12
C THR A 157 -5.50 -11.34 13.00
N GLY A 158 -6.03 -10.17 12.64
CA GLY A 158 -5.76 -8.90 13.32
C GLY A 158 -4.32 -8.42 13.14
N ARG A 159 -3.67 -8.78 12.03
CA ARG A 159 -2.24 -8.53 11.77
C ARG A 159 -2.03 -7.81 10.45
N GLU A 160 -0.90 -7.11 10.34
CA GLU A 160 -0.41 -6.55 9.08
C GLU A 160 0.48 -7.58 8.38
N ASP A 161 0.03 -8.09 7.24
CA ASP A 161 0.78 -9.07 6.47
C ASP A 161 1.55 -8.38 5.34
N ILE A 162 2.84 -8.71 5.17
CA ILE A 162 3.65 -8.27 4.02
C ILE A 162 3.96 -9.46 3.13
N HIS A 163 3.57 -9.35 1.85
CA HIS A 163 3.85 -10.34 0.83
C HIS A 163 4.74 -9.76 -0.27
N ILE A 164 5.63 -10.59 -0.83
CA ILE A 164 6.43 -10.20 -1.99
C ILE A 164 5.53 -10.11 -3.23
N MET A 165 5.54 -8.93 -3.85
CA MET A 165 4.71 -8.59 -5.00
C MET A 165 5.47 -8.82 -6.32
N ASN A 166 6.78 -8.57 -6.33
CA ASN A 166 7.67 -8.82 -7.46
C ASN A 166 8.88 -9.63 -6.98
N PRO A 167 9.37 -10.64 -7.73
CA PRO A 167 10.54 -11.42 -7.31
C PRO A 167 11.72 -10.53 -6.93
N ILE A 168 12.39 -10.87 -5.83
CA ILE A 168 13.48 -10.09 -5.24
C ILE A 168 14.73 -10.95 -5.20
N SER A 169 15.87 -10.43 -5.65
CA SER A 169 17.17 -11.11 -5.48
C SER A 169 17.78 -10.83 -4.11
N ALA A 170 18.56 -11.78 -3.59
CA ALA A 170 19.28 -11.63 -2.33
C ALA A 170 20.06 -10.30 -2.26
N GLY A 171 19.98 -9.61 -1.12
CA GLY A 171 20.64 -8.34 -0.89
C GLY A 171 19.93 -7.10 -1.44
N THR A 172 18.79 -7.26 -2.13
CA THR A 172 17.96 -6.13 -2.60
C THR A 172 17.11 -5.57 -1.45
N GLU A 173 16.89 -4.26 -1.44
CA GLU A 173 15.99 -3.60 -0.47
C GLU A 173 14.53 -3.97 -0.75
N ILE A 174 13.79 -4.32 0.30
CA ILE A 174 12.36 -4.60 0.27
C ILE A 174 11.63 -3.32 0.64
N THR A 175 10.71 -2.90 -0.22
CA THR A 175 10.03 -1.59 -0.14
C THR A 175 8.52 -1.75 -0.25
N LEU A 176 7.79 -0.84 0.39
CA LEU A 176 6.34 -0.68 0.34
C LEU A 176 5.97 0.64 -0.36
N SER A 177 4.70 0.83 -0.73
CA SER A 177 4.21 2.16 -1.14
C SER A 177 3.52 2.85 0.04
N TYR A 178 3.91 4.09 0.34
CA TYR A 178 3.31 4.90 1.41
C TYR A 178 2.22 5.84 0.88
N CYS A 179 2.04 5.83 -0.45
CA CYS A 179 1.10 6.64 -1.19
C CYS A 179 0.36 5.76 -2.20
N ASP A 180 -0.65 6.30 -2.88
CA ASP A 180 -1.27 5.57 -3.99
C ASP A 180 -0.28 5.46 -5.16
N MET A 181 -0.01 4.23 -5.59
CA MET A 181 0.90 3.95 -6.70
C MET A 181 0.42 4.47 -8.07
N MET A 182 -0.86 4.84 -8.19
CA MET A 182 -1.46 5.32 -9.45
C MET A 182 -1.48 6.85 -9.55
N HIS A 183 -1.22 7.57 -8.45
CA HIS A 183 -1.14 9.02 -8.47
C HIS A 183 -0.01 9.50 -9.38
N ASP A 184 -0.16 10.68 -9.99
CA ASP A 184 0.92 11.35 -10.71
C ASP A 184 2.06 11.76 -9.76
N LYS A 185 3.22 12.14 -10.33
CA LYS A 185 4.41 12.45 -9.53
C LYS A 185 4.20 13.62 -8.58
N SER A 186 3.45 14.64 -8.97
CA SER A 186 3.23 15.83 -8.15
C SER A 186 2.40 15.48 -6.92
N LEU A 187 1.34 14.69 -7.10
CA LEU A 187 0.51 14.22 -6.00
C LEU A 187 1.28 13.25 -5.08
N ARG A 188 2.05 12.30 -5.63
CA ARG A 188 2.92 11.44 -4.82
C ARG A 188 3.95 12.25 -4.03
N ALA A 189 4.59 13.24 -4.64
CA ALA A 189 5.54 14.10 -3.96
C ALA A 189 4.89 14.90 -2.81
N TYR A 190 3.65 15.37 -3.00
CA TYR A 190 2.87 16.02 -1.95
C TYR A 190 2.56 15.07 -0.79
N GLU A 191 2.09 13.86 -1.07
CA GLU A 191 1.78 12.85 -0.05
C GLU A 191 3.03 12.41 0.72
N LEU A 192 4.14 12.18 0.01
CA LEU A 192 5.40 11.72 0.62
C LEU A 192 6.10 12.80 1.43
N LYS A 193 5.84 14.09 1.14
CA LYS A 193 6.37 15.21 1.93
C LYS A 193 6.03 15.08 3.42
N HIS A 194 4.89 14.50 3.78
CA HIS A 194 4.51 14.28 5.18
C HIS A 194 5.51 13.38 5.95
N TYR A 195 6.24 12.52 5.24
CA TYR A 195 7.27 11.63 5.81
C TYR A 195 8.66 12.27 5.87
N GLY A 196 8.83 13.52 5.38
CA GLY A 196 10.08 14.27 5.52
C GLY A 196 11.19 13.84 4.56
N PHE A 197 10.88 13.17 3.46
CA PHE A 197 11.86 12.78 2.43
C PHE A 197 11.36 13.10 1.01
N VAL A 198 12.30 13.09 0.06
CA VAL A 198 12.02 13.14 -1.38
C VAL A 198 12.29 11.76 -1.97
N CYS A 199 11.31 11.20 -2.68
CA CYS A 199 11.44 9.86 -3.26
C CYS A 199 12.45 9.84 -4.40
N ASP A 200 13.38 8.89 -4.34
CA ASP A 200 14.46 8.66 -5.30
C ASP A 200 14.29 7.35 -6.10
N CYS A 201 13.08 6.76 -6.07
CA CYS A 201 12.81 5.54 -6.84
C CYS A 201 12.88 5.82 -8.36
N PRO A 202 13.05 4.80 -9.22
CA PRO A 202 13.17 5.00 -10.67
C PRO A 202 12.05 5.83 -11.29
N ALA A 203 10.80 5.72 -10.81
CA ALA A 203 9.72 6.54 -11.36
C ALA A 203 9.67 7.99 -10.87
N CYS A 204 10.56 8.39 -9.97
CA CYS A 204 10.65 9.75 -9.44
C CYS A 204 11.99 10.40 -9.78
N ALA A 205 13.07 9.62 -9.81
CA ALA A 205 14.43 10.09 -10.01
C ALA A 205 14.88 10.15 -11.48
N ASP A 206 14.30 9.33 -12.36
CA ASP A 206 14.65 9.35 -13.78
C ASP A 206 14.26 10.68 -14.45
N ASP A 207 15.00 11.02 -15.52
CA ASP A 207 14.73 12.18 -16.35
C ASP A 207 13.40 12.02 -17.09
N GLU A 208 12.48 12.95 -16.85
CA GLU A 208 11.16 12.94 -17.52
C GLU A 208 11.23 13.52 -18.93
N ASP A 209 12.31 14.23 -19.27
CA ASP A 209 12.54 14.75 -20.62
C ASP A 209 13.10 13.65 -21.57
N ASP A 210 13.53 12.51 -21.02
CA ASP A 210 13.85 11.31 -21.77
C ASP A 210 12.62 10.38 -21.86
N GLU A 211 11.92 10.41 -22.99
CA GLU A 211 10.73 9.57 -23.25
C GLU A 211 11.01 8.06 -23.12
N GLU A 212 12.27 7.64 -23.25
CA GLU A 212 12.65 6.24 -23.12
C GLU A 212 12.92 5.81 -21.66
N SER A 213 13.02 6.76 -20.73
CA SER A 213 13.28 6.50 -19.32
C SER A 213 12.16 5.71 -18.66
N PHE A 214 12.46 5.05 -17.54
CA PHE A 214 11.42 4.33 -16.80
C PHE A 214 10.41 5.32 -16.19
N GLY A 215 10.89 6.47 -15.73
CA GLY A 215 10.07 7.57 -15.20
C GLY A 215 9.02 8.07 -16.19
N ALA A 216 9.44 8.45 -17.40
CA ALA A 216 8.54 8.97 -18.43
C ALA A 216 7.47 7.94 -18.82
N LYS A 217 7.88 6.69 -19.09
CA LYS A 217 6.95 5.60 -19.41
C LYS A 217 6.02 5.26 -18.24
N SER A 218 6.49 5.35 -17.00
CA SER A 218 5.64 5.15 -15.82
C SER A 218 4.62 6.27 -15.64
N ALA A 219 4.99 7.52 -15.93
CA ALA A 219 4.07 8.64 -15.93
C ALA A 219 2.93 8.45 -16.95
N GLU A 220 3.26 8.05 -18.19
CA GLU A 220 2.27 7.74 -19.23
C GLU A 220 1.31 6.60 -18.79
N ARG A 221 1.87 5.49 -18.28
CA ARG A 221 1.07 4.35 -17.81
C ARG A 221 0.14 4.74 -16.66
N ARG A 222 0.63 5.52 -15.69
CA ARG A 222 -0.18 6.01 -14.55
C ARG A 222 -1.26 6.99 -14.99
N PHE A 223 -0.97 7.86 -15.95
CA PHE A 223 -1.99 8.73 -16.55
C PHE A 223 -3.12 7.90 -17.17
N ARG A 224 -2.76 6.89 -17.97
CA ARG A 224 -3.74 6.00 -18.61
C ARG A 224 -4.51 5.13 -17.60
N LEU A 225 -3.86 4.62 -16.55
CA LEU A 225 -4.53 3.97 -15.42
C LEU A 225 -5.59 4.90 -14.81
N GLY A 226 -5.24 6.16 -14.58
CA GLY A 226 -6.16 7.16 -14.04
C GLY A 226 -7.38 7.43 -14.94
N GLU A 227 -7.21 7.46 -16.26
CA GLU A 227 -8.32 7.55 -17.21
C GLU A 227 -9.24 6.34 -17.14
N LEU A 228 -8.67 5.14 -17.22
CA LEU A 228 -9.44 3.90 -17.17
C LEU A 228 -10.19 3.74 -15.84
N GLU A 229 -9.58 4.10 -14.71
CA GLU A 229 -10.26 4.08 -13.41
C GLU A 229 -11.43 5.08 -13.38
N ARG A 230 -11.28 6.29 -13.95
CA ARG A 230 -12.41 7.23 -14.05
C ARG A 230 -13.55 6.70 -14.90
N GLU A 231 -13.24 6.03 -16.01
CA GLU A 231 -14.22 5.48 -16.93
C GLU A 231 -14.91 4.22 -16.39
N THR A 232 -14.19 3.38 -15.63
CA THR A 232 -14.67 2.03 -15.29
C THR A 232 -15.12 1.86 -13.85
N ARG A 233 -14.66 2.67 -12.87
CA ARG A 233 -14.88 2.42 -11.43
C ARG A 233 -16.34 2.23 -11.03
N PHE A 234 -17.28 2.94 -11.65
CA PHE A 234 -18.72 2.86 -11.33
C PHE A 234 -19.40 1.64 -11.95
N PHE A 235 -18.74 0.97 -12.90
CA PHE A 235 -19.23 -0.19 -13.63
C PHE A 235 -18.58 -1.50 -13.16
N ARG A 236 -17.76 -1.45 -12.10
CA ARG A 236 -17.05 -2.60 -11.51
C ARG A 236 -17.72 -3.03 -10.20
N GLY A 237 -17.40 -4.22 -9.70
CA GLY A 237 -17.97 -4.72 -8.43
C GLY A 237 -19.51 -4.75 -8.44
N ALA A 238 -20.17 -3.91 -7.63
CA ALA A 238 -21.63 -3.86 -7.58
C ALA A 238 -22.28 -3.33 -8.89
N GLY A 239 -21.56 -2.54 -9.67
CA GLY A 239 -22.02 -1.99 -10.95
C GLY A 239 -21.84 -2.93 -12.15
N LEU A 240 -21.35 -4.15 -11.93
CA LEU A 240 -20.85 -5.01 -13.00
C LEU A 240 -21.90 -5.41 -14.05
N ASN A 241 -23.18 -5.55 -13.65
CA ASN A 241 -24.25 -5.83 -14.60
C ASN A 241 -24.37 -4.70 -15.64
N GLN A 242 -24.38 -3.44 -15.19
CA GLN A 242 -24.38 -2.27 -16.09
C GLN A 242 -23.07 -2.17 -16.87
N GLY A 243 -21.93 -2.52 -16.24
CA GLY A 243 -20.64 -2.59 -16.92
C GLY A 243 -20.62 -3.60 -18.06
N SER A 244 -21.29 -4.75 -17.89
CA SER A 244 -21.37 -5.77 -18.94
C SER A 244 -22.07 -5.26 -20.21
N GLU A 245 -22.96 -4.27 -20.09
CA GLU A 245 -23.66 -3.64 -21.21
C GLU A 245 -22.83 -2.55 -21.89
N GLN A 246 -21.78 -2.04 -21.25
CA GLN A 246 -20.94 -0.98 -21.81
C GLN A 246 -20.09 -1.50 -22.97
N GLN A 247 -19.96 -0.65 -24.01
CA GLN A 247 -19.09 -0.91 -25.15
C GLN A 247 -17.62 -0.95 -24.70
N ASP A 248 -16.87 -1.90 -25.25
CA ASP A 248 -15.43 -2.11 -25.00
C ASP A 248 -15.03 -2.31 -23.53
N PHE A 249 -15.99 -2.56 -22.63
CA PHE A 249 -15.70 -2.64 -21.19
C PHE A 249 -14.64 -3.69 -20.85
N VAL A 250 -14.76 -4.90 -21.42
CA VAL A 250 -13.77 -5.98 -21.24
C VAL A 250 -12.39 -5.55 -21.76
N LYS A 251 -12.34 -4.85 -22.90
CA LYS A 251 -11.08 -4.34 -23.48
C LYS A 251 -10.43 -3.32 -22.55
N LYS A 252 -11.20 -2.40 -21.98
CA LYS A 252 -10.73 -1.42 -20.98
C LYS A 252 -10.21 -2.09 -19.71
N LEU A 253 -10.91 -3.11 -19.20
CA LEU A 253 -10.44 -3.87 -18.04
C LEU A 253 -9.15 -4.66 -18.35
N LEU A 254 -9.02 -5.22 -19.55
CA LEU A 254 -7.79 -5.90 -19.98
C LEU A 254 -6.61 -4.93 -20.08
N GLU A 255 -6.84 -3.74 -20.61
CA GLU A 255 -5.85 -2.66 -20.64
C GLU A 255 -5.43 -2.26 -19.22
N LEU A 256 -6.40 -2.09 -18.32
CA LEU A 256 -6.16 -1.78 -16.91
C LEU A 256 -5.30 -2.86 -16.23
N ALA A 257 -5.62 -4.14 -16.44
CA ALA A 257 -4.82 -5.26 -15.93
C ALA A 257 -3.40 -5.28 -16.51
N ALA A 258 -3.25 -5.00 -17.80
CA ALA A 258 -1.93 -4.95 -18.46
C ALA A 258 -1.06 -3.82 -17.89
N LEU A 259 -1.63 -2.63 -17.68
CA LEU A 259 -0.93 -1.48 -17.12
C LEU A 259 -0.51 -1.71 -15.66
N HIS A 260 -1.39 -2.28 -14.82
CA HIS A 260 -1.02 -2.69 -13.46
C HIS A 260 0.19 -3.64 -13.46
N LYS A 261 0.18 -4.66 -14.33
CA LYS A 261 1.31 -5.59 -14.47
C LYS A 261 2.59 -4.89 -14.91
N ALA A 262 2.50 -3.95 -15.85
CA ALA A 262 3.64 -3.18 -16.36
C ALA A 262 4.25 -2.26 -15.29
N GLU A 263 3.44 -1.73 -14.38
CA GLU A 263 3.90 -0.99 -13.19
C GLU A 263 4.40 -1.89 -12.06
N GLY A 264 4.37 -3.21 -12.23
CA GLY A 264 4.71 -4.18 -11.17
C GLY A 264 3.69 -4.23 -10.04
N ASN A 265 2.48 -3.71 -10.24
CA ASN A 265 1.42 -3.67 -9.24
C ASN A 265 0.61 -4.97 -9.22
N TYR A 266 1.10 -5.97 -8.50
CA TYR A 266 0.40 -7.24 -8.24
C TYR A 266 -0.31 -7.22 -6.87
N SER A 267 -1.05 -6.15 -6.59
CA SER A 267 -1.83 -5.99 -5.36
C SER A 267 -3.26 -6.52 -5.48
N ALA A 268 -4.04 -6.35 -4.41
CA ALA A 268 -5.47 -6.61 -4.37
C ALA A 268 -6.25 -5.87 -5.48
N ARG A 269 -5.74 -4.75 -6.00
CA ARG A 269 -6.35 -4.02 -7.13
C ARG A 269 -6.32 -4.85 -8.40
N LEU A 270 -5.16 -5.42 -8.76
CA LEU A 270 -5.03 -6.27 -9.94
C LEU A 270 -5.86 -7.55 -9.81
N ALA A 271 -5.90 -8.14 -8.61
CA ALA A 271 -6.78 -9.28 -8.34
C ALA A 271 -8.25 -8.92 -8.61
N ALA A 272 -8.72 -7.76 -8.13
CA ALA A 272 -10.08 -7.29 -8.37
C ALA A 272 -10.37 -7.01 -9.85
N VAL A 273 -9.43 -6.42 -10.60
CA VAL A 273 -9.58 -6.22 -12.06
C VAL A 273 -9.76 -7.55 -12.78
N PHE A 274 -8.94 -8.56 -12.47
CA PHE A 274 -9.11 -9.90 -13.06
C PHE A 274 -10.43 -10.54 -12.68
N LEU A 275 -10.91 -10.34 -11.45
CA LEU A 275 -12.21 -10.82 -11.03
C LEU A 275 -13.35 -10.16 -11.82
N ASP A 276 -13.28 -8.84 -12.01
CA ASP A 276 -14.25 -8.09 -12.83
C ASP A 276 -14.27 -8.62 -14.29
N ILE A 277 -13.09 -8.86 -14.89
CA ILE A 277 -12.99 -9.47 -16.23
C ILE A 277 -13.66 -10.84 -16.24
N ALA A 278 -13.36 -11.69 -15.26
CA ALA A 278 -13.91 -13.04 -15.18
C ALA A 278 -15.44 -13.04 -15.15
N LEU A 279 -16.00 -12.21 -14.28
CA LEU A 279 -17.44 -12.11 -14.07
C LEU A 279 -18.15 -11.50 -15.29
N VAL A 280 -17.59 -10.48 -15.95
CA VAL A 280 -18.19 -9.91 -17.17
C VAL A 280 -18.14 -10.90 -18.33
N CYS A 281 -17.01 -11.59 -18.53
CA CYS A 281 -16.90 -12.63 -19.55
C CYS A 281 -17.90 -13.77 -19.29
N GLU A 282 -18.08 -14.16 -18.03
CA GLU A 282 -19.09 -15.15 -17.64
C GLU A 282 -20.52 -14.69 -17.97
N ILE A 283 -20.87 -13.42 -17.70
CA ILE A 283 -22.18 -12.82 -18.06
C ILE A 283 -22.39 -12.85 -19.58
N LYS A 284 -21.34 -12.54 -20.35
CA LYS A 284 -21.38 -12.50 -21.82
C LYS A 284 -21.32 -13.88 -22.49
N GLY A 285 -21.17 -14.95 -21.70
CA GLY A 285 -21.06 -16.32 -22.21
C GLY A 285 -19.67 -16.69 -22.76
N ASP A 286 -18.68 -15.80 -22.63
CA ASP A 286 -17.28 -16.12 -22.94
C ASP A 286 -16.62 -16.85 -21.76
N ILE A 287 -17.00 -18.13 -21.62
CA ILE A 287 -16.58 -18.96 -20.49
C ILE A 287 -15.08 -19.26 -20.51
N HIS A 288 -14.47 -19.34 -21.70
CA HIS A 288 -13.03 -19.56 -21.82
C HIS A 288 -12.26 -18.39 -21.20
N MET A 289 -12.59 -17.15 -21.60
CA MET A 289 -11.93 -15.98 -21.05
C MET A 289 -12.26 -15.79 -19.57
N ALA A 290 -13.48 -16.14 -19.15
CA ALA A 290 -13.85 -16.14 -17.75
C ALA A 290 -12.95 -17.05 -16.89
N ASP A 291 -12.63 -18.27 -17.35
CA ASP A 291 -11.79 -19.22 -16.62
C ASP A 291 -10.35 -18.70 -16.48
N VAL A 292 -9.80 -18.18 -17.58
CA VAL A 292 -8.46 -17.59 -17.61
C VAL A 292 -8.36 -16.42 -16.63
N ALA A 293 -9.33 -15.51 -16.65
CA ALA A 293 -9.35 -14.35 -15.79
C ALA A 293 -9.60 -14.73 -14.32
N ALA A 294 -10.52 -15.65 -14.03
CA ALA A 294 -10.81 -16.11 -12.68
C ALA A 294 -9.57 -16.76 -12.05
N THR A 295 -8.87 -17.62 -12.80
CA THR A 295 -7.65 -18.29 -12.33
C THR A 295 -6.57 -17.26 -11.98
N LYS A 296 -6.36 -16.24 -12.83
CA LYS A 296 -5.42 -15.15 -12.55
C LYS A 296 -5.85 -14.31 -11.34
N ALA A 297 -7.14 -14.04 -11.18
CA ALA A 297 -7.67 -13.30 -10.05
C ALA A 297 -7.34 -14.01 -8.72
N LEU A 298 -7.57 -15.32 -8.67
CA LEU A 298 -7.29 -16.16 -7.51
C LEU A 298 -5.78 -16.23 -7.21
N GLU A 299 -4.94 -16.41 -8.24
CA GLU A 299 -3.48 -16.43 -8.12
C GLU A 299 -2.95 -15.12 -7.53
N VAL A 300 -3.30 -13.96 -8.11
CA VAL A 300 -2.86 -12.66 -7.61
C VAL A 300 -3.39 -12.42 -6.19
N LYS A 301 -4.64 -12.80 -5.91
CA LYS A 301 -5.25 -12.68 -4.58
C LYS A 301 -4.47 -13.48 -3.53
N ARG A 302 -4.15 -14.74 -3.82
CA ARG A 302 -3.30 -15.59 -2.96
C ARG A 302 -1.95 -14.93 -2.74
N ASP A 303 -1.31 -14.47 -3.80
CA ASP A 303 0.05 -13.97 -3.73
C ASP A 303 0.17 -12.66 -2.93
N CYS A 304 -0.79 -11.75 -3.03
CA CYS A 304 -0.72 -10.48 -2.32
C CYS A 304 -1.31 -10.50 -0.90
N GLN A 305 -2.25 -11.40 -0.60
CA GLN A 305 -2.99 -11.36 0.67
C GLN A 305 -3.10 -12.71 1.38
N GLY A 306 -2.76 -13.82 0.72
CA GLY A 306 -2.87 -15.17 1.27
C GLY A 306 -4.27 -15.77 1.18
N GLU A 307 -4.33 -17.08 1.45
CA GLU A 307 -5.57 -17.88 1.40
C GLU A 307 -6.47 -17.68 2.63
N ASP A 308 -5.88 -17.23 3.74
CA ASP A 308 -6.53 -16.92 5.02
C ASP A 308 -7.20 -15.52 5.03
N PHE A 309 -7.04 -14.75 3.96
CA PHE A 309 -7.65 -13.43 3.84
C PHE A 309 -9.19 -13.55 3.69
N PRO A 310 -10.01 -12.73 4.39
CA PRO A 310 -11.45 -12.97 4.55
C PRO A 310 -12.26 -13.22 3.28
N ASN A 311 -11.92 -12.56 2.17
CA ASN A 311 -12.65 -12.70 0.90
C ASN A 311 -11.93 -13.58 -0.13
N TYR A 312 -10.89 -14.35 0.24
CA TYR A 312 -10.22 -15.30 -0.64
C TYR A 312 -11.20 -16.35 -1.21
N GLY A 313 -12.05 -16.92 -0.34
CA GLY A 313 -13.04 -17.93 -0.74
C GLY A 313 -13.96 -17.46 -1.88
N ARG A 314 -14.32 -16.17 -1.92
CA ARG A 314 -15.14 -15.61 -3.02
C ARG A 314 -14.45 -15.72 -4.38
N TYR A 315 -13.13 -15.61 -4.44
CA TYR A 315 -12.37 -15.77 -5.68
C TYR A 315 -12.32 -17.26 -6.07
N ALA A 316 -12.10 -18.14 -5.10
CA ALA A 316 -12.06 -19.59 -5.32
C ALA A 316 -13.41 -20.11 -5.84
N ASP A 317 -14.52 -19.64 -5.28
CA ASP A 317 -15.88 -20.00 -5.71
C ASP A 317 -16.13 -19.63 -7.17
N VAL A 318 -15.66 -18.47 -7.62
CA VAL A 318 -15.77 -18.04 -9.03
C VAL A 318 -14.95 -18.95 -9.94
N VAL A 319 -13.72 -19.29 -9.57
CA VAL A 319 -12.89 -20.24 -10.32
C VAL A 319 -13.58 -21.60 -10.44
N HIS A 320 -14.08 -22.15 -9.33
CA HIS A 320 -14.79 -23.42 -9.33
C HIS A 320 -16.04 -23.38 -10.22
N ARG A 321 -16.86 -22.34 -10.09
CA ARG A 321 -18.09 -22.15 -10.88
C ARG A 321 -17.80 -22.07 -12.37
N VAL A 322 -16.83 -21.23 -12.78
CA VAL A 322 -16.51 -21.02 -14.19
C VAL A 322 -15.89 -22.27 -14.81
N LYS A 323 -15.01 -22.98 -14.09
CA LYS A 323 -14.45 -24.26 -14.56
C LYS A 323 -15.52 -25.32 -14.76
N ALA A 324 -16.50 -25.40 -13.86
CA ALA A 324 -17.64 -26.31 -14.04
C ALA A 324 -18.44 -25.97 -15.32
N LYS A 325 -18.68 -24.69 -15.59
CA LYS A 325 -19.33 -24.26 -16.85
C LYS A 325 -18.49 -24.59 -18.08
N ALA A 326 -17.17 -24.38 -18.03
CA ALA A 326 -16.25 -24.67 -19.12
C ALA A 326 -16.23 -26.17 -19.46
N ALA A 327 -16.31 -27.04 -18.44
CA ALA A 327 -16.37 -28.48 -18.62
C ALA A 327 -17.67 -28.95 -19.31
N LEU A 328 -18.78 -28.23 -19.14
CA LEU A 328 -20.06 -28.53 -19.79
C LEU A 328 -20.13 -28.08 -21.26
N GLN A 329 -19.18 -27.26 -21.72
CA GLN A 329 -19.10 -26.78 -23.10
C GLN A 329 -18.12 -27.58 -23.98
N ARG A 330 -17.42 -28.56 -23.40
CA ARG A 330 -16.52 -29.49 -24.10
C ARG A 330 -17.24 -30.76 -24.47
#